data_AF-A0A5C5UIZ8-F1
#
_entry.id   AF-A0A5C5UIZ8-F1
#
_cell.length_a   1.000
_cell.length_b   1.000
_cell.length_c   1.000
_cell.angle_alpha   90.00
_cell.angle_beta   90.00
_cell.angle_gamma   90.00
#
_symmetry.space_group_name_H-M   'P 1'
#
loop_
_entity.id
_entity.type
_entity.pdbx_description
1 polymer ?
#
loop_
_entity_poly.entity_id
_entity_poly.type
_entity_poly.pdbx_seq_one_letter_code
_entity_poly.pdbx_strand_id
1 'polypeptide(L)'
;MASEKPESILLASHLWLWVVGLEVVHQILNVIMGILAPEQLIQQLKEQPTGQQPPLADSTINTLVYAVIVAVGLFGVAIMCVVLWMALVLSRGGTLAAFARRTLLFFGVYLGVRLLFVFVPNTSTVPVAWIIVDGCVQIAVGVLAVLAVYLITRKESLHWTGENHG
;
A
#
# COMPACT_ATOMS: atom_id res chain seq x y z
N MET A 1 14.10 34.36 -1.78
CA MET A 1 13.01 34.19 -2.76
C MET A 1 12.31 32.90 -2.40
N ALA A 2 11.02 32.92 -2.06
CA ALA A 2 10.27 31.68 -1.94
C ALA A 2 10.28 31.05 -3.32
N SER A 3 11.08 29.99 -3.52
CA SER A 3 11.07 29.24 -4.77
C SER A 3 9.62 28.82 -5.01
N GLU A 4 9.07 29.20 -6.16
CA GLU A 4 7.74 28.74 -6.54
C GLU A 4 7.78 27.20 -6.59
N LYS A 5 6.75 26.57 -6.03
CA LYS A 5 6.72 25.10 -5.87
C LYS A 5 6.72 24.47 -7.27
N PRO A 6 7.64 23.55 -7.59
CA PRO A 6 7.68 22.94 -8.92
C PRO A 6 6.37 22.21 -9.23
N GLU A 7 5.90 22.36 -10.47
CA GLU A 7 4.70 21.68 -10.96
C GLU A 7 4.82 20.15 -10.78
N SER A 8 6.03 19.61 -11.00
CA SER A 8 6.39 18.22 -10.76
C SER A 8 6.03 17.75 -9.33
N ILE A 9 6.29 18.57 -8.30
CA ILE A 9 5.99 18.25 -6.90
C ILE A 9 4.49 18.41 -6.63
N LEU A 10 3.83 19.42 -7.21
CA LEU A 10 2.39 19.59 -7.10
C LEU A 10 1.65 18.37 -7.65
N LEU A 11 1.95 17.97 -8.87
CA LEU A 11 1.35 16.80 -9.52
C LEU A 11 1.67 15.51 -8.75
N ALA A 12 2.93 15.31 -8.36
CA ALA A 12 3.31 14.14 -7.55
C ALA A 12 2.51 14.07 -6.24
N SER A 13 2.35 15.20 -5.53
CA SER A 13 1.56 15.22 -4.29
C SER A 13 0.09 14.90 -4.52
N HIS A 14 -0.51 15.33 -5.63
CA HIS A 14 -1.88 14.96 -5.99
C HIS A 14 -2.00 13.48 -6.36
N LEU A 15 -1.04 12.93 -7.11
CA LEU A 15 -1.00 11.50 -7.41
C LEU A 15 -0.91 10.66 -6.13
N TRP A 16 -0.11 11.09 -5.15
CA TRP A 16 -0.04 10.41 -3.85
C TRP A 16 -1.35 10.45 -3.06
N LEU A 17 -2.15 11.51 -3.18
CA LEU A 17 -3.50 11.54 -2.58
C LEU A 17 -4.42 10.51 -3.23
N TRP A 18 -4.38 10.38 -4.56
CA TRP A 18 -5.14 9.35 -5.27
C TRP A 18 -4.66 7.94 -4.93
N VAL A 19 -3.35 7.73 -4.84
CA VAL A 19 -2.75 6.46 -4.40
C VAL A 19 -3.27 6.08 -3.02
N VAL A 20 -3.21 7.00 -2.04
CA VAL A 20 -3.70 6.74 -0.68
C VAL A 20 -5.20 6.44 -0.69
N GLY A 21 -6.01 7.22 -1.40
CA GLY A 21 -7.45 7.02 -1.46
C GLY A 21 -7.84 5.66 -2.03
N LEU A 22 -7.25 5.28 -3.15
CA LEU A 22 -7.48 3.98 -3.78
C LEU A 22 -6.91 2.83 -2.95
N GLU A 23 -5.78 3.03 -2.27
CA GLU A 23 -5.20 2.03 -1.40
C GLU A 23 -6.08 1.76 -0.16
N VAL A 24 -6.73 2.78 0.39
CA VAL A 24 -7.74 2.57 1.45
C VAL A 24 -8.93 1.76 0.91
N VAL A 25 -9.39 2.02 -0.31
CA VAL A 25 -10.44 1.20 -0.96
C VAL A 25 -9.98 -0.25 -1.09
N HIS A 26 -8.75 -0.49 -1.55
CA HIS A 26 -8.15 -1.83 -1.61
C HIS A 26 -8.14 -2.50 -0.22
N GLN A 27 -7.75 -1.80 0.85
CA GLN A 27 -7.77 -2.38 2.20
C GLN A 27 -9.18 -2.79 2.67
N ILE A 28 -10.19 -1.98 2.35
CA ILE A 28 -11.59 -2.31 2.65
C ILE A 28 -12.02 -3.56 1.88
N LEU A 29 -11.74 -3.61 0.57
CA LEU A 29 -12.04 -4.77 -0.27
C LEU A 29 -11.33 -6.02 0.25
N ASN A 30 -10.07 -5.91 0.64
CA ASN A 30 -9.28 -7.02 1.16
C ASN A 30 -9.86 -7.59 2.47
N VAL A 31 -10.31 -6.72 3.39
CA VAL A 31 -10.99 -7.14 4.62
C VAL A 31 -12.31 -7.84 4.30
N ILE A 32 -13.12 -7.28 3.39
CA ILE A 32 -14.39 -7.90 2.97
C ILE A 32 -14.13 -9.29 2.37
N MET A 33 -13.18 -9.40 1.43
CA MET A 33 -12.83 -10.67 0.79
C MET A 33 -12.31 -11.70 1.80
N GLY A 34 -11.50 -11.28 2.77
CA GLY A 34 -11.02 -12.15 3.85
C GLY A 34 -12.16 -12.70 4.73
N ILE A 35 -13.19 -11.88 4.99
CA ILE A 35 -14.38 -12.31 5.74
C ILE A 35 -15.28 -13.23 4.89
N LEU A 36 -15.40 -12.99 3.58
CA LEU A 36 -16.20 -13.81 2.68
C LEU A 36 -15.61 -15.20 2.44
N ALA A 37 -14.28 -15.35 2.52
CA ALA A 37 -13.57 -16.59 2.22
C ALA A 37 -12.40 -16.85 3.20
N PRO A 38 -12.68 -17.05 4.50
CA PRO A 38 -11.64 -17.24 5.52
C PRO A 38 -10.94 -18.60 5.43
N GLU A 39 -11.50 -19.55 4.65
CA GLU A 39 -11.08 -20.96 4.61
C GLU A 39 -9.61 -21.16 4.26
N GLN A 40 -9.03 -20.30 3.41
CA GLN A 40 -7.61 -20.37 3.09
C GLN A 40 -6.72 -20.09 4.30
N LEU A 41 -7.06 -19.08 5.10
CA LEU A 41 -6.31 -18.76 6.32
C LEU A 41 -6.51 -19.86 7.37
N ILE A 42 -7.72 -20.42 7.47
CA ILE A 42 -8.02 -21.55 8.35
C ILE A 42 -7.15 -22.75 7.97
N GLN A 43 -7.08 -23.11 6.68
CA GLN A 43 -6.25 -24.21 6.19
C GLN A 43 -4.77 -23.96 6.47
N GLN A 44 -4.26 -22.75 6.20
CA GLN A 44 -2.87 -22.38 6.50
C GLN A 44 -2.53 -22.53 7.98
N LEU A 45 -3.44 -22.19 8.89
CA LEU A 45 -3.24 -22.36 10.34
C LEU A 45 -3.33 -23.83 10.77
N LYS A 46 -4.21 -24.62 10.14
CA LYS A 46 -4.33 -26.06 10.42
C LYS A 46 -3.14 -26.88 9.93
N GLU A 47 -2.55 -26.47 8.81
CA GLU A 47 -1.36 -27.10 8.23
C GLU A 47 -0.06 -26.64 8.90
N GLN A 48 -0.12 -25.65 9.78
CA GLN A 48 1.05 -25.14 10.47
C GLN A 48 1.62 -26.22 11.42
N PRO A 49 2.91 -26.58 11.32
CA PRO A 49 3.47 -27.64 12.16
C PRO A 49 3.43 -27.23 13.64
N THR A 50 2.57 -27.86 14.44
CA THR A 50 2.48 -27.61 15.89
C THR A 50 3.51 -28.39 16.70
N GLY A 51 4.35 -29.20 16.05
CA GLY A 51 5.35 -30.04 16.73
C GLY A 51 4.69 -31.01 17.71
N GLN A 52 5.03 -30.91 19.01
CA GLN A 52 4.41 -31.68 20.09
C GLN A 52 3.19 -30.98 20.72
N GLN A 53 2.82 -29.79 20.25
CA GLN A 53 1.67 -29.06 20.80
C GLN A 53 0.35 -29.66 20.29
N PRO A 54 -0.68 -29.76 21.15
CA PRO A 54 -2.00 -30.16 20.72
C PRO A 54 -2.51 -29.26 19.58
N PRO A 55 -3.26 -29.80 18.61
CA PRO A 55 -3.94 -28.99 17.61
C PRO A 55 -4.77 -27.88 18.25
N LEU A 56 -4.76 -26.69 17.65
CA LEU A 56 -5.58 -25.58 18.12
C LEU A 56 -7.07 -25.94 18.06
N ALA A 57 -7.83 -25.54 19.08
CA ALA A 57 -9.28 -25.64 19.03
C ALA A 57 -9.86 -24.80 17.88
N ASP A 58 -10.89 -25.29 17.20
CA ASP A 58 -11.49 -24.59 16.05
C ASP A 58 -11.99 -23.18 16.41
N SER A 59 -12.49 -22.97 17.64
CA SER A 59 -12.89 -21.64 18.14
C SER A 59 -11.72 -20.67 18.24
N THR A 60 -10.55 -21.16 18.65
CA THR A 60 -9.30 -20.39 18.68
C THR A 60 -8.84 -20.05 17.27
N ILE A 61 -8.86 -21.02 16.34
CA ILE A 61 -8.49 -20.79 14.94
C ILE A 61 -9.37 -19.71 14.32
N ASN A 62 -10.69 -19.82 14.44
CA ASN A 62 -11.62 -18.84 13.88
C ASN A 62 -11.39 -17.44 14.46
N THR A 63 -11.19 -17.32 15.77
CA THR A 63 -10.91 -16.04 16.42
C THR A 63 -9.60 -15.42 15.89
N LEU A 64 -8.54 -16.23 15.76
CA LEU A 64 -7.26 -15.78 15.22
C LEU A 64 -7.40 -15.31 13.78
N VAL A 65 -8.11 -16.06 12.93
CA VAL A 65 -8.30 -15.70 11.51
C VAL A 65 -8.95 -14.33 11.37
N TYR A 66 -10.09 -14.10 12.06
CA TYR A 66 -10.76 -12.80 11.99
C TYR A 66 -9.92 -11.67 12.60
N ALA A 67 -9.21 -11.95 13.71
CA ALA A 67 -8.31 -10.97 14.30
C ALA A 67 -7.18 -10.59 13.34
N VAL A 68 -6.59 -11.55 12.63
CA VAL A 68 -5.53 -11.32 11.64
C VAL A 68 -6.06 -10.54 10.43
N ILE A 69 -7.23 -10.89 9.90
CA ILE A 69 -7.86 -10.16 8.77
C ILE A 69 -8.01 -8.68 9.13
N VAL A 70 -8.59 -8.39 10.30
CA VAL A 70 -8.78 -7.00 10.76
C VAL A 70 -7.44 -6.32 11.05
N ALA A 71 -6.51 -7.00 11.70
CA ALA A 71 -5.20 -6.45 12.04
C ALA A 71 -4.38 -6.07 10.80
N VAL A 72 -4.38 -6.93 9.77
CA VAL A 72 -3.70 -6.66 8.49
C VAL A 72 -4.33 -5.45 7.80
N GLY A 73 -5.66 -5.36 7.75
CA GLY A 73 -6.36 -4.21 7.19
C GLY A 73 -6.03 -2.91 7.92
N LEU A 74 -6.08 -2.91 9.26
CA LEU A 74 -5.72 -1.75 10.08
C LEU A 74 -4.25 -1.34 9.92
N PHE A 75 -3.35 -2.32 9.84
CA PHE A 75 -1.94 -2.08 9.60
C PHE A 75 -1.70 -1.43 8.22
N GLY A 76 -2.40 -1.91 7.18
CA GLY A 76 -2.39 -1.29 5.86
C GLY A 76 -2.84 0.17 5.89
N VAL A 77 -3.93 0.47 6.60
CA VAL A 77 -4.42 1.84 6.79
C VAL A 77 -3.40 2.70 7.55
N ALA A 78 -2.76 2.16 8.59
CA ALA A 78 -1.73 2.86 9.34
C ALA A 78 -0.53 3.25 8.47
N ILE A 79 -0.08 2.36 7.58
CA ILE A 79 0.97 2.67 6.59
C ILE A 79 0.49 3.80 5.66
N MET A 80 -0.77 3.78 5.23
CA MET A 80 -1.31 4.84 4.37
C MET A 80 -1.37 6.21 5.05
N CYS A 81 -1.61 6.27 6.35
CA CYS A 81 -1.47 7.51 7.12
C CYS A 81 -0.03 8.07 7.05
N VAL A 82 0.98 7.20 7.11
CA VAL A 82 2.39 7.59 6.98
C VAL A 82 2.69 8.09 5.56
N VAL A 83 2.22 7.39 4.53
CA VAL A 83 2.39 7.80 3.13
C VAL A 83 1.73 9.16 2.88
N LEU A 84 0.50 9.35 3.36
CA LEU A 84 -0.23 10.61 3.27
C LEU A 84 0.54 11.74 3.97
N TRP A 85 1.01 11.50 5.19
CA TRP A 85 1.80 12.47 5.93
C TRP A 85 3.08 12.86 5.18
N MET A 86 3.81 11.88 4.62
CA MET A 86 5.00 12.15 3.80
C MET A 86 4.67 12.92 2.53
N ALA A 87 3.55 12.64 1.85
CA ALA A 87 3.08 13.39 0.70
C ALA A 87 2.80 14.87 1.05
N LEU A 88 2.18 15.12 2.21
CA LEU A 88 1.95 16.47 2.73
C LEU A 88 3.27 17.18 3.08
N VAL A 89 4.22 16.49 3.72
CA VAL A 89 5.56 17.04 4.02
C VAL A 89 6.29 17.40 2.72
N LEU A 90 6.31 16.51 1.73
CA LEU A 90 6.89 16.77 0.41
C LEU A 90 6.27 18.01 -0.24
N SER A 91 4.94 18.15 -0.13
CA SER A 91 4.18 19.25 -0.71
C SER A 91 4.50 20.62 -0.11
N ARG A 92 4.93 20.66 1.17
CA ARG A 92 5.26 21.88 1.93
C ARG A 92 6.73 22.30 1.76
N GLY A 93 7.60 21.36 1.38
CA GLY A 93 9.04 21.61 1.34
C GLY A 93 9.66 21.69 2.75
N GLY A 94 10.93 22.13 2.82
CA GLY A 94 11.67 22.29 4.08
C GLY A 94 12.67 21.17 4.38
N THR A 95 13.18 21.15 5.61
CA THR A 95 14.30 20.27 6.03
C THR A 95 14.00 18.77 5.93
N LEU A 96 12.72 18.39 6.04
CA LEU A 96 12.27 17.00 5.93
C LEU A 96 11.87 16.59 4.50
N ALA A 97 11.92 17.50 3.52
CA ALA A 97 11.44 17.22 2.16
C ALA A 97 12.26 16.13 1.45
N ALA A 98 13.58 16.12 1.64
CA ALA A 98 14.46 15.05 1.14
C ALA A 98 14.09 13.68 1.73
N PHE A 99 13.83 13.63 3.04
CA PHE A 99 13.41 12.39 3.71
C PHE A 99 12.06 11.92 3.18
N ALA A 100 11.06 12.81 3.13
CA ALA A 100 9.75 12.49 2.59
C ALA A 100 9.82 11.96 1.15
N ARG A 101 10.65 12.56 0.30
CA ARG A 101 10.87 12.08 -1.07
C ARG A 101 11.43 10.67 -1.12
N ARG A 102 12.44 10.35 -0.31
CA ARG A 102 13.05 9.00 -0.24
C ARG A 102 12.06 7.96 0.25
N THR A 103 11.28 8.31 1.28
CA THR A 103 10.22 7.43 1.79
C THR A 103 9.15 7.16 0.74
N LEU A 104 8.67 8.19 0.05
CA LEU A 104 7.70 8.04 -1.04
C LEU A 104 8.27 7.27 -2.24
N LEU A 105 9.56 7.45 -2.54
CA LEU A 105 10.25 6.65 -3.56
C LEU A 105 10.23 5.16 -3.21
N PHE A 106 10.58 4.80 -1.97
CA PHE A 106 10.52 3.43 -1.49
C PHE A 106 9.10 2.84 -1.62
N PHE A 107 8.08 3.56 -1.13
CA PHE A 107 6.70 3.09 -1.22
C PHE A 107 6.23 2.98 -2.67
N GLY A 108 6.61 3.91 -3.55
CA GLY A 108 6.15 3.87 -4.93
C GLY A 108 6.78 2.74 -5.73
N VAL A 109 8.06 2.42 -5.46
CA VAL A 109 8.69 1.21 -5.99
C VAL A 109 8.01 -0.05 -5.45
N TYR A 110 7.73 -0.11 -4.15
CA TYR A 110 7.02 -1.23 -3.54
C TYR A 110 5.63 -1.43 -4.18
N LEU A 111 4.83 -0.37 -4.33
CA LEU A 111 3.51 -0.43 -4.95
C LEU A 111 3.60 -0.83 -6.43
N GLY A 112 4.60 -0.33 -7.15
CA GLY A 112 4.87 -0.70 -8.55
C GLY A 112 5.30 -2.15 -8.73
N VAL A 113 6.06 -2.72 -7.78
CA VAL A 113 6.38 -4.15 -7.78
C VAL A 113 5.16 -4.98 -7.37
N ARG A 114 4.41 -4.54 -6.35
CA ARG A 114 3.20 -5.21 -5.87
C ARG A 114 2.16 -5.37 -6.98
N LEU A 115 2.03 -4.37 -7.84
CA LEU A 115 1.21 -4.43 -9.05
C LEU A 115 1.42 -5.70 -9.87
N LEU A 116 2.66 -6.19 -10.00
CA LEU A 116 2.95 -7.38 -10.80
C LEU A 116 2.27 -8.63 -10.25
N PHE A 117 2.04 -8.68 -8.93
CA PHE A 117 1.39 -9.81 -8.26
C PHE A 117 -0.12 -9.89 -8.53
N VAL A 118 -0.74 -8.82 -9.04
CA VAL A 118 -2.17 -8.83 -9.44
C VAL A 118 -2.43 -9.85 -10.56
N PHE A 119 -1.42 -10.16 -11.37
CA PHE A 119 -1.53 -11.12 -12.47
C PHE A 119 -1.23 -12.57 -12.06
N VAL A 120 -0.84 -12.81 -10.81
CA VAL A 120 -0.62 -14.17 -10.31
C VAL A 120 -1.97 -14.88 -10.19
N PRO A 121 -2.10 -16.12 -10.70
CA PRO A 121 -3.35 -16.87 -10.60
C PRO A 121 -3.84 -16.96 -9.16
N ASN A 122 -5.09 -16.55 -8.94
CA ASN A 122 -5.70 -16.60 -7.62
C ASN A 122 -6.47 -17.93 -7.47
N THR A 123 -6.09 -18.75 -6.50
CA THR A 123 -6.75 -20.03 -6.16
C THR A 123 -7.85 -19.86 -5.12
N SER A 124 -8.25 -18.62 -4.83
CA SER A 124 -9.20 -18.30 -3.79
C SER A 124 -10.64 -18.71 -4.13
N THR A 125 -11.42 -19.01 -3.09
CA THR A 125 -12.86 -19.25 -3.17
C THR A 125 -13.70 -17.96 -3.18
N VAL A 126 -13.05 -16.78 -3.13
CA VAL A 126 -13.71 -15.47 -3.26
C VAL A 126 -14.40 -15.36 -4.63
N PRO A 127 -15.63 -14.80 -4.71
CA PRO A 127 -16.29 -14.60 -5.99
C PRO A 127 -15.46 -13.76 -6.96
N VAL A 128 -15.33 -14.22 -8.21
CA VAL A 128 -14.44 -13.64 -9.23
C VAL A 128 -14.63 -12.14 -9.43
N ALA A 129 -15.87 -11.64 -9.32
CA ALA A 129 -16.16 -10.22 -9.46
C ALA A 129 -15.38 -9.35 -8.45
N TRP A 130 -15.25 -9.80 -7.19
CA TRP A 130 -14.49 -9.07 -6.17
C TRP A 130 -13.00 -9.03 -6.48
N ILE A 131 -12.45 -10.16 -6.96
CA ILE A 131 -11.04 -10.27 -7.37
C ILE A 131 -10.75 -9.31 -8.53
N ILE A 132 -11.63 -9.24 -9.53
CA ILE A 132 -11.46 -8.35 -10.68
C ILE A 132 -11.51 -6.88 -10.24
N VAL A 133 -12.52 -6.50 -9.45
CA VAL A 133 -12.67 -5.12 -8.96
C VAL A 133 -11.45 -4.69 -8.17
N ASP A 134 -10.99 -5.52 -7.23
CA ASP A 134 -9.81 -5.22 -6.43
C ASP A 134 -8.53 -5.16 -7.28
N GLY A 135 -8.37 -6.07 -8.24
CA GLY A 135 -7.27 -6.04 -9.20
C GLY A 135 -7.22 -4.75 -10.01
N CYS A 136 -8.36 -4.23 -10.48
CA CYS A 136 -8.43 -2.94 -11.15
C CYS A 136 -7.98 -1.77 -10.25
N VAL A 137 -8.40 -1.77 -8.99
CA VAL A 137 -7.98 -0.77 -8.00
C VAL A 137 -6.46 -0.83 -7.79
N GLN A 138 -5.91 -2.03 -7.59
CA GLN A 138 -4.47 -2.22 -7.40
C GLN A 138 -3.66 -1.81 -8.63
N ILE A 139 -4.19 -2.04 -9.84
CA ILE A 139 -3.57 -1.55 -11.10
C ILE A 139 -3.50 -0.03 -11.12
N ALA A 140 -4.60 0.64 -10.83
CA ALA A 140 -4.63 2.09 -10.77
C ALA A 140 -3.64 2.62 -9.72
N VAL A 141 -3.61 2.03 -8.52
CA VAL A 141 -2.65 2.40 -7.46
C VAL A 141 -1.21 2.27 -7.94
N GLY A 142 -0.83 1.11 -8.50
CA GLY A 142 0.54 0.85 -8.92
C GLY A 142 1.01 1.82 -10.00
N VAL A 143 0.17 2.08 -11.01
CA VAL A 143 0.49 3.03 -12.09
C VAL A 143 0.64 4.45 -11.55
N LEU A 144 -0.30 4.92 -10.72
CA LEU A 144 -0.22 6.27 -10.12
C LEU A 144 1.02 6.43 -9.23
N ALA A 145 1.37 5.40 -8.46
CA ALA A 145 2.55 5.39 -7.61
C ALA A 145 3.85 5.48 -8.44
N VAL A 146 3.95 4.71 -9.52
CA VAL A 146 5.11 4.78 -10.44
C VAL A 146 5.22 6.16 -11.10
N LEU A 147 4.09 6.74 -11.54
CA LEU A 147 4.07 8.10 -12.10
C LEU A 147 4.49 9.14 -11.05
N ALA A 148 4.03 9.01 -9.81
CA ALA A 148 4.43 9.90 -8.72
C ALA A 148 5.94 9.79 -8.45
N VAL A 149 6.50 8.57 -8.45
CA VAL A 149 7.96 8.34 -8.32
C VAL A 149 8.73 8.99 -9.46
N TYR A 150 8.26 8.84 -10.69
CA TYR A 150 8.90 9.47 -11.85
C TYR A 150 8.91 11.00 -11.74
N LEU A 151 7.85 11.62 -11.24
CA LEU A 151 7.80 13.07 -11.07
C LEU A 151 8.72 13.58 -9.95
N ILE A 152 8.81 12.85 -8.83
CA ILE A 152 9.69 13.26 -7.72
C ILE A 152 11.19 13.04 -8.02
N THR A 153 11.55 12.26 -9.04
CA THR A 153 12.96 12.07 -9.45
C THR A 153 13.44 13.09 -10.49
N ARG A 154 12.55 13.96 -10.99
CA ARG A 154 12.93 15.05 -11.90
C ARG A 154 13.91 16.03 -11.24
N LYS A 155 14.79 16.63 -12.05
CA LYS A 155 15.82 17.59 -11.59
C LYS A 155 15.25 18.75 -10.77
N GLU A 156 14.10 19.27 -11.18
CA GLU A 156 13.38 20.34 -10.47
C GLU A 156 12.95 19.90 -9.06
N SER A 157 12.47 18.65 -8.93
CA SER A 157 12.06 18.04 -7.68
C SER A 157 13.25 17.83 -6.74
N LEU A 158 14.40 17.41 -7.27
CA LEU A 158 15.64 17.25 -6.50
C LEU A 158 16.19 18.58 -5.98
N HIS A 159 16.11 19.64 -6.79
CA HIS A 159 16.48 20.98 -6.37
C HIS A 159 15.56 21.49 -5.26
N TRP A 160 14.25 21.25 -5.38
CA TRP A 160 13.27 21.61 -4.36
C TRP A 160 13.48 20.90 -3.02
N THR A 161 13.90 19.63 -3.04
CA THR A 161 14.19 18.87 -1.81
C THR A 161 15.57 19.14 -1.23
N GLY A 162 16.39 19.98 -1.87
CA GLY A 162 17.73 20.31 -1.41
C GLY A 162 18.75 19.20 -1.62
N GLU A 163 18.48 18.24 -2.53
CA GLU A 163 19.36 17.10 -2.79
C GLU A 163 20.35 17.32 -3.95
N ASN A 164 20.34 18.50 -4.58
CA ASN A 164 21.41 18.90 -5.50
C ASN A 164 22.62 19.46 -4.71
N HIS A 165 23.51 18.57 -4.29
CA HIS A 165 24.92 18.87 -4.05
C HIS A 165 25.75 18.07 -5.04
N GLY A 166 25.87 18.59 -6.26
CA GLY A 166 26.73 18.09 -7.33
C GLY A 166 27.25 19.28 -8.11
#